data_AF-A0A378T8W0-F1
#
_entry.id   AF-A0A378T8W0-F1
#
_cell.length_a   1.000
_cell.length_b   1.000
_cell.length_c   1.000
_cell.angle_alpha   90.00
_cell.angle_beta   90.00
_cell.angle_gamma   90.00
#
_symmetry.space_group_name_H-M   'P 1'
#
loop_
_entity.id
_entity.type
_entity.pdbx_description
1 polymer ?
#
loop_
_entity_poly.entity_id
_entity_poly.type
_entity_poly.pdbx_seq_one_letter_code
_entity_poly.pdbx_strand_id
1 'polypeptide(L)'
;MTNTTIPDDTGVSDSKAQEILEKFDRESVTRSPKDSWVRYVIAGIAILYSVFHLYITFNPLPEIVQRSIHVAVGAALIFLIYPPAKKSSRQKVVWYDWIWATLALSSAGYLIWQYQDIVTVRGGIPNQMDIVFAIITVVVVMEMARRITGWILPIFALVFLVLLIEYTFLESRSW
;
A
#
# COMPACT_ATOMS: atom_id res chain seq x y z
N MET A 1 -14.97 -4.06 63.93
CA MET A 1 -14.11 -4.31 62.75
C MET A 1 -15.03 -4.46 61.55
N THR A 2 -15.26 -3.37 60.82
CA THR A 2 -16.18 -3.32 59.68
C THR A 2 -15.51 -3.95 58.47
N ASN A 3 -15.99 -5.12 58.07
CA ASN A 3 -15.56 -5.85 56.88
C ASN A 3 -16.00 -5.10 55.62
N THR A 4 -15.10 -4.32 55.03
CA THR A 4 -15.29 -3.67 53.73
C THR A 4 -14.91 -4.66 52.63
N THR A 5 -15.86 -5.49 52.20
CA THR A 5 -15.75 -6.25 50.96
C THR A 5 -15.78 -5.25 49.79
N ILE A 6 -14.61 -4.97 49.21
CA ILE A 6 -14.51 -4.25 47.95
C ILE A 6 -15.21 -5.08 46.87
N PRO A 7 -16.15 -4.51 46.09
CA PRO A 7 -16.79 -5.23 45.00
C PRO A 7 -15.72 -5.60 43.95
N ASP A 8 -15.71 -6.87 43.57
CA ASP A 8 -14.89 -7.44 42.52
C ASP A 8 -15.29 -6.86 41.14
N ASP A 9 -14.62 -5.76 40.74
CA ASP A 9 -14.74 -5.07 39.44
C ASP A 9 -13.68 -5.56 38.41
N THR A 10 -13.14 -6.77 38.60
CA THR A 10 -12.05 -7.26 37.74
C THR A 10 -12.52 -7.66 36.34
N GLY A 11 -13.80 -7.99 36.16
CA GLY A 11 -14.33 -8.42 34.85
C GLY A 11 -14.70 -7.31 33.87
N VAL A 12 -15.05 -6.12 34.34
CA VAL A 12 -15.52 -5.00 33.48
C VAL A 12 -14.36 -4.06 33.11
N SER A 13 -13.39 -3.90 34.02
CA SER A 13 -12.16 -3.12 33.81
C SER A 13 -11.30 -3.71 32.67
N ASP A 14 -11.09 -5.03 32.65
CA ASP A 14 -10.21 -5.66 31.66
C ASP A 14 -10.75 -5.59 30.24
N SER A 15 -12.07 -5.70 30.03
CA SER A 15 -12.67 -5.57 28.69
C SER A 15 -12.56 -4.16 28.12
N LYS A 16 -12.77 -3.13 28.96
CA LYS A 16 -12.64 -1.71 28.56
C LYS A 16 -11.18 -1.30 28.43
N ALA A 17 -10.29 -1.81 29.28
CA ALA A 17 -8.86 -1.62 29.14
C ALA A 17 -8.36 -2.25 27.84
N GLN A 18 -8.80 -3.47 27.50
CA GLN A 18 -8.49 -4.11 26.23
C GLN A 18 -9.06 -3.34 25.03
N GLU A 19 -10.29 -2.82 25.13
CA GLU A 19 -10.92 -1.99 24.08
C GLU A 19 -10.20 -0.64 23.89
N ILE A 20 -9.73 -0.03 24.97
CA ILE A 20 -8.92 1.20 24.94
C ILE A 20 -7.53 0.89 24.36
N LEU A 21 -6.90 -0.21 24.79
CA LEU A 21 -5.61 -0.67 24.26
C LEU A 21 -5.71 -0.99 22.77
N GLU A 22 -6.74 -1.71 22.31
CA GLU A 22 -7.02 -1.95 20.88
C GLU A 22 -7.24 -0.66 20.09
N LYS A 23 -7.83 0.37 20.71
CA LYS A 23 -8.05 1.68 20.08
C LYS A 23 -6.75 2.49 19.93
N PHE A 24 -5.75 2.22 20.78
CA PHE A 24 -4.41 2.81 20.69
C PHE A 24 -3.40 1.95 19.93
N ASP A 25 -3.69 0.65 19.75
CA ASP A 25 -2.85 -0.25 19.00
C ASP A 25 -3.02 -0.01 17.50
N ARG A 26 -2.00 0.58 16.87
CA ARG A 26 -1.99 0.86 15.42
C ARG A 26 -2.15 -0.41 14.59
N GLU A 27 -1.94 -1.58 15.18
CA GLU A 27 -2.19 -2.89 14.59
C GLU A 27 -3.68 -3.23 14.43
N SER A 28 -4.60 -2.59 15.18
CA SER A 28 -6.05 -2.86 15.11
C SER A 28 -6.68 -2.46 13.77
N VAL A 29 -5.94 -1.76 12.90
CA VAL A 29 -6.33 -1.37 11.53
C VAL A 29 -5.96 -2.45 10.50
N THR A 30 -5.12 -3.42 10.86
CA THR A 30 -4.71 -4.53 9.98
C THR A 30 -5.73 -5.66 9.99
N ARG A 31 -5.92 -6.36 8.86
CA ARG A 31 -6.75 -7.57 8.79
C ARG A 31 -6.03 -8.73 9.50
N SER A 32 -6.79 -9.53 10.22
CA SER A 32 -6.44 -10.90 10.59
C SER A 32 -7.28 -11.88 9.75
N PRO A 33 -6.83 -12.25 8.53
CA PRO A 33 -7.56 -13.19 7.68
C PRO A 33 -7.78 -14.49 8.43
N LYS A 34 -9.02 -14.98 8.45
CA LYS A 34 -9.34 -16.27 9.09
C LYS A 34 -8.80 -17.46 8.28
N ASP A 35 -8.61 -17.25 6.97
CA ASP A 35 -8.09 -18.24 6.05
C ASP A 35 -6.57 -18.36 6.19
N SER A 36 -6.10 -19.51 6.68
CA SER A 36 -4.67 -19.81 6.88
C SER A 36 -3.85 -19.64 5.60
N TRP A 37 -4.42 -19.96 4.43
CA TRP A 37 -3.76 -19.79 3.13
C TRP A 37 -3.32 -18.34 2.87
N VAL A 38 -4.21 -17.37 3.11
CA VAL A 38 -3.91 -15.95 2.89
C VAL A 38 -2.78 -15.49 3.82
N ARG A 39 -2.76 -15.98 5.05
CA ARG A 39 -1.68 -15.66 6.02
C ARG A 39 -0.33 -16.18 5.53
N TYR A 40 -0.27 -17.39 4.97
CA TYR A 40 0.96 -17.92 4.38
C TYR A 40 1.40 -17.13 3.15
N VAL A 41 0.48 -16.68 2.28
CA VAL A 41 0.82 -15.84 1.13
C VAL A 41 1.40 -14.50 1.58
N ILE A 42 0.76 -13.82 2.53
CA ILE A 42 1.25 -12.54 3.08
C ILE A 42 2.63 -12.73 3.71
N ALA A 43 2.80 -13.78 4.53
CA ALA A 43 4.08 -14.10 5.15
C ALA A 43 5.16 -14.39 4.10
N GLY A 44 4.83 -15.16 3.06
CA GLY A 44 5.74 -15.44 1.95
C GLY A 44 6.20 -14.19 1.23
N ILE A 45 5.27 -13.29 0.87
CA ILE A 45 5.60 -12.01 0.22
C ILE A 45 6.45 -11.14 1.15
N ALA A 46 6.13 -11.07 2.45
CA ALA A 46 6.88 -10.28 3.42
C ALA A 46 8.31 -10.81 3.61
N ILE A 47 8.49 -12.13 3.69
CA ILE A 47 9.82 -12.76 3.77
C ILE A 47 10.62 -12.46 2.50
N LEU A 48 10.03 -12.64 1.32
CA LEU A 48 10.68 -12.31 0.04
C LEU A 48 11.07 -10.83 -0.02
N TYR A 49 10.22 -9.94 0.48
CA TYR A 49 10.48 -8.51 0.54
C TYR A 49 11.67 -8.17 1.46
N SER A 50 11.76 -8.79 2.63
CA SER A 50 12.91 -8.64 3.53
C SER A 50 14.19 -9.16 2.89
N VAL A 51 14.14 -10.34 2.25
CA VAL A 51 15.29 -10.91 1.54
C VAL A 51 15.73 -9.99 0.39
N PHE A 52 14.79 -9.42 -0.36
CA PHE A 52 15.08 -8.44 -1.41
C PHE A 52 15.85 -7.23 -0.86
N HIS A 53 15.46 -6.66 0.28
CA HIS A 53 16.17 -5.54 0.90
C HIS A 53 17.59 -5.91 1.35
N LEU A 54 17.77 -7.12 1.89
CA LEU A 54 19.11 -7.62 2.21
C LEU A 54 19.95 -7.79 0.95
N TYR A 55 19.39 -8.35 -0.12
CA TYR A 55 20.10 -8.55 -1.38
C TYR A 55 20.59 -7.23 -2.01
N ILE A 56 19.72 -6.21 -2.11
CA ILE A 56 20.09 -4.91 -2.69
C ILE A 56 21.13 -4.15 -1.85
N THR A 57 21.25 -4.46 -0.56
CA THR A 57 22.28 -3.88 0.32
C THR A 57 23.68 -4.36 -0.11
N PHE A 58 23.79 -5.62 -0.56
CA PHE A 58 25.06 -6.19 -1.03
C PHE A 58 25.26 -6.04 -2.55
N ASN A 59 24.18 -6.02 -3.32
CA ASN A 59 24.23 -5.87 -4.78
C ASN A 59 23.28 -4.73 -5.25
N PRO A 60 23.77 -3.49 -5.33
CA PRO A 60 22.93 -2.34 -5.65
C PRO A 60 22.37 -2.45 -7.08
N LEU A 61 21.04 -2.43 -7.16
CA LEU A 61 20.32 -2.35 -8.43
C LEU A 61 20.18 -0.90 -8.88
N PRO A 62 19.87 -0.66 -10.18
CA PRO A 62 19.52 0.68 -10.63
C PRO A 62 18.37 1.26 -9.80
N GLU A 63 18.52 2.52 -9.43
CA GLU A 63 17.63 3.21 -8.50
C GLU A 63 16.15 3.13 -8.90
N ILE A 64 15.85 3.32 -10.19
CA ILE A 64 14.49 3.27 -10.69
C ILE A 64 13.87 1.88 -10.55
N VAL A 65 14.64 0.83 -10.84
CA VAL A 65 14.18 -0.56 -10.72
C VAL A 65 13.92 -0.92 -9.26
N GLN A 66 14.83 -0.54 -8.36
CA GLN A 66 14.69 -0.77 -6.93
C GLN A 66 13.43 -0.10 -6.36
N ARG A 67 13.23 1.20 -6.65
CA ARG A 67 12.06 1.96 -6.17
C ARG A 67 10.75 1.39 -6.72
N SER A 68 10.72 1.01 -8.00
CA SER A 68 9.54 0.38 -8.61
C SER A 68 9.17 -0.94 -7.94
N ILE A 69 10.14 -1.82 -7.68
CA ILE A 69 9.90 -3.09 -6.97
C ILE A 69 9.39 -2.81 -5.55
N HIS A 70 10.02 -1.88 -4.83
CA HIS A 70 9.65 -1.52 -3.47
C HIS A 70 8.18 -1.08 -3.38
N VAL A 71 7.76 -0.13 -4.24
CA VAL A 71 6.39 0.38 -4.24
C VAL A 71 5.38 -0.69 -4.67
N ALA A 72 5.68 -1.51 -5.69
CA ALA A 72 4.77 -2.54 -6.16
C ALA A 72 4.52 -3.64 -5.13
N VAL A 73 5.58 -4.16 -4.50
CA VAL A 73 5.44 -5.20 -3.47
C VAL A 73 4.82 -4.62 -2.21
N GLY A 74 5.19 -3.40 -1.81
CA GLY A 74 4.55 -2.68 -0.71
C GLY A 74 3.05 -2.50 -0.95
N ALA A 75 2.64 -2.03 -2.14
CA ALA A 75 1.25 -1.86 -2.51
C ALA A 75 0.46 -3.17 -2.48
N ALA A 76 1.04 -4.25 -3.03
CA ALA A 76 0.43 -5.57 -2.98
C ALA A 76 0.19 -6.02 -1.53
N LEU A 77 1.20 -5.91 -0.65
CA LEU A 77 1.06 -6.22 0.77
C LEU A 77 -0.02 -5.36 1.43
N ILE A 78 -0.08 -4.07 1.13
CA ILE A 78 -1.09 -3.16 1.69
C ILE A 78 -2.51 -3.59 1.28
N PHE A 79 -2.73 -3.98 0.03
CA PHE A 79 -4.06 -4.44 -0.39
C PHE A 79 -4.47 -5.76 0.27
N LEU A 80 -3.51 -6.65 0.55
CA LEU A 80 -3.76 -7.92 1.23
C LEU A 80 -3.98 -7.73 2.74
N ILE A 81 -3.24 -6.83 3.38
CA ILE A 81 -3.25 -6.60 4.83
C ILE A 81 -4.35 -5.62 5.26
N TYR A 82 -4.62 -4.56 4.49
CA TYR A 82 -5.56 -3.51 4.89
C TYR A 82 -6.95 -3.69 4.26
N PRO A 83 -8.03 -3.59 5.05
CA PRO A 83 -9.38 -3.70 4.53
C PRO A 83 -9.79 -2.45 3.72
N PRO A 84 -10.57 -2.60 2.63
CA PRO A 84 -10.92 -1.50 1.73
C PRO A 84 -11.87 -0.46 2.34
N ALA A 85 -12.56 -0.80 3.44
CA ALA A 85 -13.44 0.11 4.18
C ALA A 85 -13.57 -0.29 5.66
N LYS A 86 -13.79 0.69 6.55
CA LYS A 86 -14.00 0.49 8.00
C LYS A 86 -15.17 -0.44 8.34
N LYS A 87 -16.15 -0.57 7.44
CA LYS A 87 -17.33 -1.48 7.55
C LYS A 87 -17.16 -2.80 6.77
N SER A 88 -16.04 -3.00 6.06
CA SER A 88 -15.81 -4.24 5.31
C SER A 88 -15.42 -5.37 6.25
N SER A 89 -15.88 -6.58 5.96
CA SER A 89 -15.57 -7.76 6.77
C SER A 89 -14.05 -7.93 6.89
N ARG A 90 -13.54 -7.88 8.13
CA ARG A 90 -12.11 -8.10 8.43
C ARG A 90 -11.69 -9.56 8.23
N GLN A 91 -12.65 -10.47 8.02
CA GLN A 91 -12.41 -11.91 8.00
C GLN A 91 -12.06 -12.48 6.62
N LYS A 92 -12.36 -11.78 5.52
CA LYS A 92 -12.10 -12.27 4.16
C LYS A 92 -11.46 -11.19 3.29
N VAL A 93 -10.48 -11.60 2.49
CA VAL A 93 -9.92 -10.75 1.43
C VAL A 93 -10.96 -10.63 0.32
N VAL A 94 -11.27 -9.40 -0.08
CA VAL A 94 -12.23 -9.15 -1.15
C VAL A 94 -11.54 -9.47 -2.47
N TRP A 95 -12.24 -10.08 -3.43
CA TRP A 95 -11.65 -10.45 -4.72
C TRP A 95 -11.03 -9.26 -5.47
N TYR A 96 -11.59 -8.06 -5.31
CA TYR A 96 -11.01 -6.82 -5.84
C TYR A 96 -9.59 -6.52 -5.31
N ASP A 97 -9.26 -6.93 -4.08
CA ASP A 97 -7.93 -6.69 -3.49
C ASP A 97 -6.85 -7.50 -4.21
N TRP A 98 -7.18 -8.69 -4.71
CA TRP A 98 -6.29 -9.49 -5.56
C TRP A 98 -6.03 -8.84 -6.92
N ILE A 99 -7.03 -8.19 -7.50
CA ILE A 99 -6.88 -7.44 -8.75
C ILE A 99 -5.93 -6.27 -8.54
N TRP A 100 -6.13 -5.48 -7.48
CA TRP A 100 -5.26 -4.36 -7.15
C TRP A 100 -3.82 -4.79 -6.85
N ALA A 101 -3.64 -5.89 -6.11
CA ALA A 101 -2.32 -6.46 -5.87
C ALA A 101 -1.64 -6.95 -7.16
N THR A 102 -2.38 -7.61 -8.05
CA THR A 102 -1.85 -8.08 -9.34
C THR A 102 -1.49 -6.92 -10.25
N LEU A 103 -2.32 -5.88 -10.31
CA LEU A 103 -2.03 -4.66 -11.05
C LEU A 103 -0.77 -3.97 -10.55
N ALA A 104 -0.60 -3.84 -9.23
CA ALA A 104 0.59 -3.27 -8.62
C ALA A 104 1.86 -4.05 -8.99
N LEU A 105 1.81 -5.40 -8.94
CA LEU A 105 2.95 -6.23 -9.31
C LEU A 105 3.23 -6.18 -10.82
N SER A 106 2.18 -6.12 -11.66
CA SER A 106 2.32 -6.05 -13.11
C SER A 106 3.03 -4.79 -13.59
N SER A 107 2.85 -3.66 -12.91
CA SER A 107 3.50 -2.40 -13.32
C SER A 107 5.00 -2.41 -13.05
N ALA A 108 5.44 -2.95 -11.90
CA ALA A 108 6.86 -3.18 -11.67
C ALA A 108 7.44 -4.25 -12.62
N GLY A 109 6.69 -5.32 -12.89
CA GLY A 109 7.12 -6.36 -13.84
C GLY A 109 7.38 -5.81 -15.24
N TYR A 110 6.48 -4.96 -15.76
CA TYR A 110 6.65 -4.28 -17.03
C TYR A 110 7.91 -3.39 -17.04
N LEU A 111 8.12 -2.60 -15.98
CA LEU A 111 9.27 -1.71 -15.89
C LEU A 111 10.58 -2.49 -15.86
N ILE A 112 10.67 -3.58 -15.09
CA ILE A 112 11.88 -4.42 -15.01
C ILE A 112 12.21 -5.02 -16.38
N TRP A 113 11.19 -5.50 -17.10
CA TRP A 113 11.39 -6.13 -18.41
C TRP A 113 11.81 -5.11 -19.47
N GLN A 114 11.14 -3.96 -19.52
CA GLN A 114 11.40 -2.92 -20.52
C GLN A 114 12.59 -2.02 -20.16
N TYR A 115 13.12 -2.12 -18.93
CA TYR A 115 14.17 -1.23 -18.41
C TYR A 115 15.40 -1.15 -19.33
N GLN A 116 15.91 -2.29 -19.80
CA GLN A 116 17.09 -2.34 -20.67
C GLN A 116 16.84 -1.59 -21.99
N ASP A 117 15.69 -1.79 -22.61
CA ASP A 117 15.33 -1.12 -23.86
C ASP A 117 15.10 0.39 -23.68
N ILE A 118 14.53 0.80 -22.54
CA ILE A 118 14.30 2.22 -22.22
C ILE A 118 15.64 2.96 -22.13
N VAL A 119 16.63 2.35 -21.47
CA VAL A 119 17.94 2.96 -21.24
C VAL A 119 18.84 2.87 -22.46
N THR A 120 18.83 1.75 -23.19
CA THR A 120 19.84 1.50 -24.24
C THR A 120 19.36 1.87 -25.64
N VAL A 121 18.09 1.69 -25.96
CA VAL A 121 17.55 1.88 -27.32
C VAL A 121 16.77 3.18 -27.43
N ARG A 122 15.94 3.51 -26.43
CA ARG A 122 14.98 4.62 -26.51
C ARG A 122 15.52 5.94 -25.93
N GLY A 123 16.63 5.90 -25.21
CA GLY A 123 17.22 7.09 -24.58
C GLY A 123 16.26 7.81 -23.62
N GLY A 124 15.34 7.08 -22.99
CA GLY A 124 14.35 7.66 -22.08
C GLY A 124 13.07 8.21 -22.73
N ILE A 125 12.85 8.05 -24.04
CA ILE A 125 11.57 8.44 -24.67
C ILE A 125 10.49 7.40 -24.33
N PRO A 126 9.39 7.80 -23.66
CA PRO A 126 8.34 6.88 -23.25
C PRO A 126 7.48 6.44 -24.44
N ASN A 127 7.12 5.16 -24.43
CA ASN A 127 6.15 4.56 -25.33
C ASN A 127 4.71 4.74 -24.81
N GLN A 128 3.72 4.49 -25.68
CA GLN A 128 2.31 4.45 -25.28
C GLN A 128 2.05 3.47 -24.13
N MET A 129 2.70 2.30 -24.14
CA MET A 129 2.58 1.32 -23.06
C MET A 129 3.17 1.81 -21.73
N ASP A 130 4.28 2.58 -21.79
CA ASP A 130 4.90 3.15 -20.59
C ASP A 130 3.95 4.14 -19.91
N ILE A 131 3.24 4.95 -20.71
CA ILE A 131 2.22 5.88 -20.25
C ILE A 131 1.03 5.13 -19.61
N VAL A 132 0.57 4.05 -20.24
CA VAL A 132 -0.54 3.24 -19.69
C VAL A 132 -0.17 2.66 -18.32
N PHE A 133 1.01 2.05 -18.19
CA PHE A 133 1.46 1.49 -16.91
C PHE A 133 1.75 2.57 -15.86
N ALA A 134 2.19 3.77 -16.27
CA ALA A 134 2.32 4.91 -15.38
C ALA A 134 0.97 5.34 -14.81
N ILE A 135 -0.07 5.47 -15.66
CA ILE A 135 -1.43 5.81 -15.23
C ILE A 135 -1.98 4.75 -14.26
N ILE A 136 -1.83 3.46 -14.61
CA ILE A 136 -2.24 2.35 -13.72
C ILE A 136 -1.55 2.47 -12.36
N THR A 137 -0.24 2.73 -12.35
CA THR A 137 0.54 2.86 -11.11
C THR A 137 0.04 4.03 -10.26
N VAL A 138 -0.26 5.18 -10.87
CA VAL A 138 -0.83 6.34 -10.16
C VAL A 138 -2.15 5.97 -9.49
N VAL A 139 -3.07 5.33 -10.23
CA VAL A 139 -4.37 4.90 -9.69
C VAL A 139 -4.20 3.90 -8.54
N VAL A 140 -3.31 2.92 -8.71
CA VAL A 140 -2.96 1.94 -7.68
C VAL A 140 -2.45 2.63 -6.41
N VAL A 141 -1.50 3.57 -6.54
CA VAL A 141 -0.91 4.29 -5.40
C VAL A 141 -1.93 5.17 -4.71
N MET A 142 -2.81 5.84 -5.46
CA MET A 142 -3.90 6.63 -4.88
C MET A 142 -4.86 5.78 -4.05
N GLU A 143 -5.27 4.63 -4.58
CA GLU A 143 -6.15 3.69 -3.88
C GLU A 143 -5.46 3.07 -2.66
N MET A 144 -4.17 2.77 -2.75
CA MET A 144 -3.33 2.34 -1.63
C MET A 144 -3.27 3.41 -0.53
N ALA A 145 -2.99 4.66 -0.90
CA ALA A 145 -2.93 5.78 0.05
C ALA A 145 -4.28 6.03 0.73
N ARG A 146 -5.40 5.89 -0.02
CA ARG A 146 -6.76 5.96 0.51
C ARG A 146 -7.01 4.92 1.59
N ARG A 147 -6.46 3.71 1.43
CA ARG A 147 -6.64 2.61 2.39
C ARG A 147 -5.82 2.80 3.67
N ILE A 148 -4.61 3.35 3.59
CA ILE A 148 -3.76 3.56 4.76
C ILE A 148 -4.16 4.81 5.56
N THR A 149 -4.30 5.95 4.86
CA THR A 149 -4.43 7.27 5.50
C THR A 149 -5.83 7.86 5.43
N GLY A 150 -6.75 7.17 4.74
CA GLY A 150 -8.07 7.71 4.42
C GLY A 150 -8.01 8.72 3.27
N TRP A 151 -8.99 9.61 3.22
CA TRP A 151 -9.18 10.53 2.09
C TRP A 151 -8.23 11.74 2.09
N ILE A 152 -7.50 11.98 3.18
CA ILE A 152 -6.67 13.17 3.34
C ILE A 152 -5.59 13.23 2.25
N LEU A 153 -4.71 12.22 2.16
CA LEU A 153 -3.62 12.22 1.16
C LEU A 153 -4.11 12.19 -0.30
N PRO A 154 -5.09 11.35 -0.68
CA PRO A 154 -5.60 11.34 -2.06
C PRO A 154 -6.18 12.69 -2.50
N ILE A 155 -6.90 13.40 -1.61
CA ILE A 155 -7.45 14.72 -1.93
C ILE A 155 -6.33 15.73 -2.16
N PHE A 156 -5.32 15.76 -1.28
CA PHE A 156 -4.15 16.62 -1.48
C PHE A 156 -3.44 16.31 -2.80
N ALA A 157 -3.24 15.03 -3.13
CA ALA A 157 -2.62 14.61 -4.37
C ALA A 157 -3.43 15.10 -5.60
N LEU A 158 -4.77 14.98 -5.57
CA LEU A 158 -5.62 15.46 -6.65
C LEU A 158 -5.56 16.98 -6.83
N VAL A 159 -5.57 17.74 -5.73
CA VAL A 159 -5.45 19.21 -5.77
C VAL A 159 -4.13 19.60 -6.45
N PHE A 160 -3.01 19.00 -6.05
CA PHE A 160 -1.71 19.28 -6.68
C PHE A 160 -1.67 18.90 -8.17
N LEU A 161 -2.33 17.80 -8.55
CA LEU A 161 -2.38 17.36 -9.94
C LEU A 161 -3.17 18.36 -10.81
N VAL A 162 -4.30 18.87 -10.31
CA VAL A 162 -5.08 19.91 -11.00
C VAL A 162 -4.30 21.22 -11.11
N LEU A 163 -3.67 21.66 -10.02
CA LEU A 163 -2.85 22.87 -10.03
C LEU A 163 -1.70 22.78 -11.03
N LEU A 164 -1.07 21.62 -11.17
CA LEU A 164 -0.01 21.38 -12.15
C LEU A 164 -0.54 21.51 -13.58
N ILE A 165 -1.69 20.89 -13.88
CA ILE A 165 -2.32 20.97 -15.20
C ILE A 165 -2.64 22.43 -15.55
N GLU A 166 -3.20 23.18 -14.60
CA GLU A 166 -3.53 24.58 -14.81
C GLU A 166 -2.28 25.43 -15.06
N TYR A 167 -1.20 25.19 -14.32
CA TYR A 167 0.09 25.85 -14.55
C TYR A 167 0.64 25.56 -15.95
N THR A 168 0.69 24.29 -16.38
CA THR A 168 1.16 23.91 -17.72
C THR A 168 0.29 24.52 -18.82
N PHE A 169 -1.03 24.59 -18.62
CA PHE A 169 -1.94 25.21 -19.58
C PHE A 169 -1.72 26.72 -19.69
N LEU A 170 -1.49 27.41 -18.57
CA LEU A 170 -1.19 28.85 -18.56
C LEU A 170 0.16 29.14 -19.23
N GLU A 171 1.17 28.34 -18.97
CA GLU A 171 2.48 28.46 -19.63
C GLU A 171 2.35 28.27 -21.15
N SER A 172 1.60 27.26 -21.60
CA SER A 172 1.36 27.01 -23.03
C SER A 172 0.63 28.14 -23.76
N ARG A 173 -0.12 28.97 -23.03
CA ARG A 173 -0.83 30.15 -23.55
C ARG A 173 0.01 31.42 -23.60
N SER A 174 1.18 31.40 -22.96
CA SER A 174 2.05 32.58 -22.80
C SER A 174 3.16 32.69 -23.87
N TRP A 175 3.16 31.77 -24.84
CA TRP A 175 3.99 31.75 -26.06
C TRP A 175 3.10 31.84 -27.31
#